data_AF-A0A3B6I057-F1
#
_entry.id   AF-A0A3B6I057-F1
#
_cell.length_a   1.000
_cell.length_b   1.000
_cell.length_c   1.000
_cell.angle_alpha   90.00
_cell.angle_beta   90.00
_cell.angle_gamma   90.00
#
_symmetry.space_group_name_H-M   'P 1'
#
loop_
_entity.id
_entity.type
_entity.pdbx_description
1 polymer ?
#
loop_
_entity_poly.entity_id
_entity_poly.type
_entity_poly.pdbx_seq_one_letter_code
_entity_poly.pdbx_strand_id
1 'polypeptide(L)'
;MVLEDESSDDHSSPPYMHSSSTDGLNEVPFTIEDPDYKGLELDVMSPCEKHDMASERLVAFEGTDTGRRFLACAQPEGSNCGFVEWVDHQWPPTMQNALLKLWAMVEDAKSARVNDNLENSFTIHHLTEEKNKLEANYDKLVQDVHELMNFQEDKVVDFRHLQSAITYQQEVRKELTDDMKAKMAKKDAETQQLTQKYEVLLNLTRAQATVIQNLKLNKMKEKQVLTEASMNLELKNAELTKCQEKLTQEKLELKLQVADLLKGNKKHIEEKWQLEFQNEKLKEKFRGIQAILEK
;
A
#
# COMPACT_ATOMS: atom_id res chain seq x y z
N MET A 1 -34.33 -19.01 16.01
CA MET A 1 -35.66 -19.06 16.63
C MET A 1 -36.50 -19.93 15.73
N VAL A 2 -36.87 -21.10 16.23
CA VAL A 2 -37.75 -22.05 15.54
C VAL A 2 -39.15 -21.48 15.73
N LEU A 3 -39.83 -21.13 14.65
CA LEU A 3 -41.24 -20.75 14.68
C LEU A 3 -42.03 -22.05 14.57
N GLU A 4 -42.56 -22.47 15.70
CA GLU A 4 -43.45 -23.63 15.81
C GLU A 4 -44.75 -23.32 15.05
N ASP A 5 -45.10 -24.23 14.17
CA ASP A 5 -46.30 -24.24 13.34
C ASP A 5 -47.48 -24.72 14.20
N GLU A 6 -48.14 -23.79 14.89
CA GLU A 6 -49.42 -24.03 15.54
C GLU A 6 -50.55 -23.49 14.66
N SER A 7 -51.18 -24.38 13.89
CA SER A 7 -52.49 -24.13 13.32
C SER A 7 -53.27 -25.45 13.23
N SER A 8 -53.66 -25.98 14.39
CA SER A 8 -54.68 -27.01 14.49
C SER A 8 -56.07 -26.37 14.40
N ASP A 9 -56.55 -26.13 13.19
CA ASP A 9 -57.97 -25.84 12.96
C ASP A 9 -58.70 -27.16 12.67
N ASP A 10 -59.04 -27.84 13.75
CA ASP A 10 -59.95 -28.98 13.77
C ASP A 10 -61.39 -28.45 13.57
N HIS A 11 -61.67 -27.93 12.38
CA HIS A 11 -63.03 -27.56 11.97
C HIS A 11 -63.78 -28.81 11.52
N SER A 12 -64.17 -29.63 12.50
CA SER A 12 -65.25 -30.59 12.33
C SER A 12 -66.56 -29.82 12.08
N SER A 13 -66.79 -29.48 10.82
CA SER A 13 -68.12 -29.07 10.35
C SER A 13 -69.08 -30.25 10.59
N PRO A 14 -70.26 -30.05 11.21
CA PRO A 14 -71.27 -31.09 11.25
C PRO A 14 -71.61 -31.51 9.80
N PRO A 15 -71.97 -32.78 9.55
CA PRO A 15 -72.31 -33.24 8.21
C PRO A 15 -73.52 -32.43 7.73
N TYR A 16 -73.24 -31.44 6.88
CA TYR A 16 -74.24 -30.57 6.32
C TYR A 16 -74.98 -31.39 5.26
N MET A 17 -76.23 -31.71 5.54
CA MET A 17 -77.08 -32.49 4.65
C MET A 17 -77.11 -31.85 3.25
N HIS A 18 -76.50 -32.54 2.30
CA HIS A 18 -76.60 -32.24 0.88
C HIS A 18 -78.00 -32.61 0.40
N SER A 19 -78.94 -31.67 0.39
CA SER A 19 -80.19 -31.84 -0.37
C SER A 19 -79.89 -31.57 -1.84
N SER A 20 -79.66 -32.65 -2.58
CA SER A 20 -79.60 -32.64 -4.03
C SER A 20 -80.93 -33.10 -4.59
N SER A 21 -81.48 -32.28 -5.48
CA SER A 21 -82.24 -32.67 -6.66
C SER A 21 -83.57 -33.40 -6.45
N THR A 22 -84.62 -32.68 -6.86
CA THR A 22 -85.90 -33.17 -7.38
C THR A 22 -85.87 -34.60 -7.96
N ASP A 23 -86.62 -35.51 -7.36
CA ASP A 23 -87.31 -36.58 -8.06
C ASP A 23 -88.62 -36.94 -7.34
N GLY A 24 -89.74 -36.60 -7.97
CA GLY A 24 -91.08 -36.69 -7.39
C GLY A 24 -91.62 -38.11 -7.29
N LEU A 25 -91.14 -38.91 -6.32
CA LEU A 25 -91.71 -40.21 -5.96
C LEU A 25 -91.66 -40.44 -4.44
N ASN A 26 -92.77 -40.20 -3.73
CA ASN A 26 -93.07 -40.64 -2.36
C ASN A 26 -91.94 -40.50 -1.32
N GLU A 27 -91.38 -39.30 -1.16
CA GLU A 27 -90.48 -39.00 -0.04
C GLU A 27 -91.29 -38.67 1.22
N VAL A 28 -90.90 -39.28 2.34
CA VAL A 28 -91.44 -38.95 3.66
C VAL A 28 -90.94 -37.55 4.02
N PRO A 29 -91.80 -36.61 4.47
CA PRO A 29 -91.38 -35.25 4.80
C PRO A 29 -90.25 -35.22 5.83
N PHE A 30 -89.37 -34.20 5.77
CA PHE A 30 -88.40 -33.99 6.84
C PHE A 30 -89.11 -33.85 8.19
N THR A 31 -88.47 -34.36 9.25
CA THR A 31 -89.09 -34.44 10.58
C THR A 31 -88.35 -33.65 11.63
N ILE A 32 -89.08 -33.25 12.67
CA ILE A 32 -88.54 -32.69 13.91
C ILE A 32 -88.98 -33.56 15.08
N GLU A 33 -88.09 -33.72 16.06
CA GLU A 33 -88.40 -34.47 17.27
C GLU A 33 -89.41 -33.71 18.13
N ASP A 34 -90.52 -34.38 18.46
CA ASP A 34 -91.49 -33.92 19.44
C ASP A 34 -91.52 -34.89 20.64
N PRO A 35 -91.08 -34.47 21.84
CA PRO A 35 -91.11 -35.32 23.03
C PRO A 35 -92.50 -35.86 23.38
N ASP A 36 -93.55 -35.09 23.10
CA ASP A 36 -94.94 -35.40 23.41
C ASP A 36 -95.62 -36.23 22.31
N TYR A 37 -95.00 -36.32 21.13
CA TYR A 37 -95.52 -37.04 19.97
C TYR A 37 -94.43 -37.82 19.23
N LYS A 38 -94.06 -38.98 19.78
CA LYS A 38 -93.04 -39.89 19.24
C LYS A 38 -93.35 -41.36 19.52
N GLY A 39 -92.59 -42.24 18.88
CA GLY A 39 -92.69 -43.70 19.05
C GLY A 39 -93.74 -44.34 18.14
N LEU A 40 -94.00 -45.64 18.34
CA LEU A 40 -94.92 -46.40 17.50
C LEU A 40 -96.38 -46.17 17.89
N GLU A 41 -97.25 -46.00 16.89
CA GLU A 41 -98.69 -45.99 17.02
C GLU A 41 -99.19 -47.42 17.21
N LEU A 42 -99.59 -47.75 18.46
CA LEU A 42 -100.04 -49.08 18.85
C LEU A 42 -101.55 -49.15 19.15
N ASP A 43 -102.22 -48.01 19.33
CA ASP A 43 -103.64 -47.93 19.70
C ASP A 43 -104.57 -47.87 18.48
N VAL A 44 -104.09 -47.34 17.35
CA VAL A 44 -104.86 -47.19 16.10
C VAL A 44 -104.37 -48.21 15.07
N MET A 45 -105.31 -48.90 14.40
CA MET A 45 -105.04 -49.88 13.33
C MET A 45 -104.60 -49.20 12.02
N SER A 46 -103.49 -48.47 12.06
CA SER A 46 -102.84 -47.79 10.92
C SER A 46 -101.44 -48.34 10.66
N PRO A 47 -101.27 -49.65 10.36
CA PRO A 47 -99.96 -50.24 10.05
C PRO A 47 -99.46 -49.79 8.66
N CYS A 48 -98.13 -49.74 8.42
CA CYS A 48 -97.61 -49.57 7.05
C CYS A 48 -98.09 -50.76 6.20
N GLU A 49 -98.84 -50.47 5.15
CA GLU A 49 -99.48 -51.47 4.28
C GLU A 49 -98.49 -52.47 3.66
N LYS A 50 -97.24 -52.07 3.44
CA LYS A 50 -96.21 -52.94 2.84
C LYS A 50 -95.49 -53.84 3.84
N HIS A 51 -95.37 -53.41 5.09
CA HIS A 51 -94.55 -54.09 6.09
C HIS A 51 -95.37 -54.71 7.23
N ASP A 52 -96.66 -54.37 7.32
CA ASP A 52 -97.60 -54.84 8.34
C ASP A 52 -97.10 -54.57 9.77
N MET A 53 -96.31 -53.51 9.94
CA MET A 53 -95.75 -53.06 11.22
C MET A 53 -96.44 -51.79 11.68
N ALA A 54 -96.44 -51.56 13.00
CA ALA A 54 -96.91 -50.32 13.60
C ALA A 54 -96.19 -49.11 12.99
N SER A 55 -96.96 -48.06 12.69
CA SER A 55 -96.43 -46.83 12.12
C SER A 55 -95.77 -45.96 13.18
N GLU A 56 -94.75 -45.21 12.82
CA GLU A 56 -94.04 -44.28 13.69
C GLU A 56 -94.72 -42.90 13.70
N ARG A 57 -94.86 -42.31 14.89
CA ARG A 57 -95.37 -40.95 15.11
C ARG A 57 -94.27 -39.94 14.84
N LEU A 58 -94.50 -39.05 13.88
CA LEU A 58 -93.54 -38.03 13.44
C LEU A 58 -94.23 -36.67 13.28
N VAL A 59 -93.44 -35.60 13.36
CA VAL A 59 -93.89 -34.23 13.11
C VAL A 59 -93.14 -33.66 11.92
N ALA A 60 -93.86 -33.11 10.96
CA ALA A 60 -93.26 -32.56 9.75
C ALA A 60 -92.53 -31.25 10.04
N PHE A 61 -91.36 -31.08 9.42
CA PHE A 61 -90.52 -29.90 9.47
C PHE A 61 -90.13 -29.46 8.06
N GLU A 62 -91.15 -29.28 7.22
CA GLU A 62 -90.97 -28.89 5.83
C GLU A 62 -92.21 -28.21 5.28
N GLY A 63 -92.00 -27.24 4.39
CA GLY A 63 -93.05 -26.61 3.57
C GLY A 63 -94.28 -26.13 4.34
N THR A 64 -95.45 -26.26 3.71
CA THR A 64 -96.73 -25.84 4.30
C THR A 64 -97.27 -26.80 5.35
N ASP A 65 -96.62 -27.94 5.56
CA ASP A 65 -97.04 -28.96 6.53
C ASP A 65 -96.26 -28.90 7.84
N THR A 66 -95.34 -27.95 7.96
CA THR A 66 -94.54 -27.75 9.17
C THR A 66 -95.41 -27.72 10.44
N GLY A 67 -95.03 -28.53 11.41
CA GLY A 67 -95.71 -28.71 12.69
C GLY A 67 -96.89 -29.67 12.67
N ARG A 68 -97.28 -30.25 11.53
CA ARG A 68 -98.34 -31.27 11.46
C ARG A 68 -97.81 -32.63 11.84
N ARG A 69 -98.62 -33.37 12.60
CA ARG A 69 -98.36 -34.75 13.00
C ARG A 69 -98.79 -35.74 11.91
N PHE A 70 -97.95 -36.72 11.67
CA PHE A 70 -98.23 -37.82 10.76
C PHE A 70 -97.69 -39.14 11.29
N LEU A 71 -98.18 -40.22 10.69
CA LEU A 71 -97.72 -41.58 10.87
C LEU A 71 -96.92 -41.99 9.65
N ALA A 72 -95.76 -42.59 9.86
CA ALA A 72 -94.91 -43.06 8.78
C ALA A 72 -94.47 -44.50 8.99
N CYS A 73 -93.90 -45.12 7.96
CA CYS A 73 -93.25 -46.41 8.12
C CYS A 73 -92.07 -46.31 9.10
N ALA A 74 -92.05 -47.17 10.12
CA ALA A 74 -90.95 -47.25 11.09
C ALA A 74 -89.68 -47.95 10.55
N GLN A 75 -89.66 -48.35 9.27
CA GLN A 75 -88.46 -48.93 8.65
C GLN A 75 -87.41 -47.83 8.39
N PRO A 76 -86.11 -48.14 8.56
CA PRO A 76 -85.04 -47.17 8.38
C PRO A 76 -84.96 -46.65 6.94
N GLU A 77 -84.30 -45.51 6.79
CA GLU A 77 -84.05 -44.84 5.52
C GLU A 77 -83.42 -45.81 4.50
N GLY A 78 -83.98 -45.86 3.28
CA GLY A 78 -83.62 -46.83 2.23
C GLY A 78 -84.41 -48.14 2.22
N SER A 79 -85.04 -48.54 3.35
CA SER A 79 -86.01 -49.66 3.42
C SER A 79 -87.44 -49.21 3.75
N ASN A 80 -87.65 -47.90 3.91
CA ASN A 80 -88.94 -47.30 4.16
C ASN A 80 -89.91 -47.50 2.97
N CYS A 81 -91.16 -47.88 3.24
CA CYS A 81 -92.19 -48.10 2.22
C CYS A 81 -92.71 -46.81 1.56
N GLY A 82 -92.38 -45.63 2.11
CA GLY A 82 -92.92 -44.33 1.73
C GLY A 82 -94.33 -44.06 2.28
N PHE A 83 -94.79 -44.87 3.25
CA PHE A 83 -96.11 -44.69 3.87
C PHE A 83 -96.15 -43.41 4.70
N VAL A 84 -97.19 -42.60 4.49
CA VAL A 84 -97.48 -41.36 5.22
C VAL A 84 -98.98 -41.24 5.41
N GLU A 85 -99.43 -41.10 6.65
CA GLU A 85 -100.82 -40.81 7.00
C GLU A 85 -100.89 -39.61 7.95
N TRP A 86 -101.62 -38.57 7.57
CA TRP A 86 -101.70 -37.35 8.37
C TRP A 86 -102.71 -37.48 9.51
N VAL A 87 -102.26 -37.19 10.73
CA VAL A 87 -103.12 -37.17 11.93
C VAL A 87 -103.80 -35.82 12.09
N ASP A 88 -103.07 -34.74 11.85
CA ASP A 88 -103.63 -33.39 11.91
C ASP A 88 -104.26 -33.00 10.57
N HIS A 89 -105.37 -32.26 10.64
CA HIS A 89 -105.99 -31.67 9.46
C HIS A 89 -105.03 -30.71 8.76
N GLN A 90 -105.25 -30.49 7.47
CA GLN A 90 -104.51 -29.45 6.75
C GLN A 90 -104.71 -28.10 7.43
N TRP A 91 -103.63 -27.33 7.53
CA TRP A 91 -103.69 -25.98 8.05
C TRP A 91 -104.66 -25.12 7.23
N PRO A 92 -105.38 -24.17 7.85
CA PRO A 92 -106.16 -23.18 7.10
C PRO A 92 -105.27 -22.41 6.10
N PRO A 93 -105.82 -21.91 4.97
CA PRO A 93 -105.03 -21.23 3.94
C PRO A 93 -104.14 -20.09 4.45
N THR A 94 -104.60 -19.35 5.47
CA THR A 94 -103.81 -18.28 6.10
C THR A 94 -102.51 -18.78 6.72
N MET A 95 -102.55 -19.94 7.38
CA MET A 95 -101.37 -20.54 8.02
C MET A 95 -100.45 -21.19 6.98
N GLN A 96 -101.00 -21.88 5.97
CA GLN A 96 -100.21 -22.40 4.86
C GLN A 96 -99.42 -21.29 4.15
N ASN A 97 -100.07 -20.15 3.87
CA ASN A 97 -99.41 -18.99 3.26
C ASN A 97 -98.32 -18.39 4.16
N ALA A 98 -98.53 -18.35 5.48
CA ALA A 98 -97.52 -17.89 6.43
C ALA A 98 -96.29 -18.82 6.46
N LEU A 99 -96.50 -20.14 6.51
CA LEU A 99 -95.44 -21.14 6.46
C LEU A 99 -94.68 -21.09 5.13
N LEU A 100 -95.38 -21.00 4.01
CA LEU A 100 -94.76 -20.86 2.69
C LEU A 100 -93.85 -19.63 2.63
N LYS A 101 -94.30 -18.50 3.16
CA LYS A 101 -93.50 -17.27 3.21
C LYS A 101 -92.27 -17.41 4.13
N LEU A 102 -92.41 -18.08 5.28
CA LEU A 102 -91.29 -18.33 6.19
C LEU A 102 -90.23 -19.23 5.54
N TRP A 103 -90.63 -20.30 4.86
CA TRP A 103 -89.71 -21.18 4.14
C TRP A 103 -89.00 -20.46 2.99
N ALA A 104 -89.73 -19.67 2.20
CA ALA A 104 -89.11 -18.84 1.17
C ALA A 104 -88.05 -17.89 1.75
N MET A 105 -88.33 -17.25 2.88
CA MET A 105 -87.34 -16.39 3.58
C MET A 105 -86.12 -17.17 4.06
N VAL A 106 -86.30 -18.42 4.54
CA VAL A 106 -85.21 -19.28 4.98
C VAL A 106 -84.34 -19.72 3.80
N GLU A 107 -84.96 -20.11 2.68
CA GLU A 107 -84.27 -20.48 1.44
C GLU A 107 -83.49 -19.30 0.87
N ASP A 108 -84.10 -18.12 0.80
CA ASP A 108 -83.43 -16.88 0.37
C ASP A 108 -82.23 -16.57 1.26
N ALA A 109 -82.40 -16.66 2.59
CA ALA A 109 -81.31 -16.44 3.55
C ALA A 109 -80.20 -17.50 3.48
N LYS A 110 -80.54 -18.75 3.11
CA LYS A 110 -79.55 -19.81 2.87
C LYS A 110 -78.78 -19.53 1.58
N SER A 111 -79.48 -19.18 0.50
CA SER A 111 -78.89 -18.85 -0.79
C SER A 111 -77.95 -17.64 -0.70
N ALA A 112 -78.39 -16.56 -0.04
CA ALA A 112 -77.56 -15.37 0.18
C ALA A 112 -76.27 -15.71 0.94
N ARG A 113 -76.37 -16.50 2.02
CA ARG A 113 -75.18 -16.94 2.78
C ARG A 113 -74.23 -17.80 1.95
N VAL A 114 -74.75 -18.70 1.12
CA VAL A 114 -73.91 -19.51 0.22
C VAL A 114 -73.19 -18.62 -0.80
N ASN A 115 -73.88 -17.63 -1.37
CA ASN A 115 -73.29 -16.69 -2.30
C ASN A 115 -72.19 -15.84 -1.63
N ASP A 116 -72.46 -15.29 -0.44
CA ASP A 116 -71.48 -14.52 0.34
C ASP A 116 -70.25 -15.37 0.70
N ASN A 117 -70.46 -16.62 1.12
CA ASN A 117 -69.37 -17.56 1.41
C ASN A 117 -68.53 -17.86 0.16
N LEU A 118 -69.17 -18.00 -1.00
CA LEU A 118 -68.48 -18.22 -2.26
C LEU A 118 -67.66 -16.99 -2.68
N GLU A 119 -68.22 -15.79 -2.55
CA GLU A 119 -67.51 -14.52 -2.82
C GLU A 119 -66.33 -14.32 -1.86
N ASN A 120 -66.52 -14.61 -0.57
CA ASN A 120 -65.46 -14.61 0.42
C ASN A 120 -64.36 -15.63 0.07
N SER A 121 -64.72 -16.83 -0.37
CA SER A 121 -63.76 -17.86 -0.81
C SER A 121 -62.93 -17.39 -2.01
N PHE A 122 -63.55 -16.77 -3.02
CA PHE A 122 -62.82 -16.19 -4.15
C PHE A 122 -61.87 -15.08 -3.70
N THR A 123 -62.33 -14.20 -2.81
CA THR A 123 -61.51 -13.12 -2.26
C THR A 123 -60.30 -13.65 -1.50
N ILE A 124 -60.49 -14.65 -0.62
CA ILE A 124 -59.41 -15.29 0.14
C ILE A 124 -58.38 -15.93 -0.79
N HIS A 125 -58.83 -16.66 -1.82
CA HIS A 125 -57.94 -17.27 -2.79
C HIS A 125 -57.09 -16.21 -3.51
N HIS A 126 -57.73 -15.14 -4.00
CA HIS A 126 -57.02 -14.04 -4.66
C HIS A 126 -55.98 -13.37 -3.75
N LEU A 127 -56.34 -13.05 -2.52
CA LEU A 127 -55.41 -12.46 -1.54
C LEU A 127 -54.26 -13.43 -1.20
N THR A 128 -54.52 -14.73 -1.15
CA THR A 128 -53.50 -15.75 -0.93
C THR A 128 -52.51 -15.80 -2.08
N GLU A 129 -52.97 -15.71 -3.33
CA GLU A 129 -52.08 -15.63 -4.50
C GLU A 129 -51.21 -14.36 -4.48
N GLU A 130 -51.80 -13.20 -4.16
CA GLU A 130 -51.04 -11.94 -4.07
C GLU A 130 -50.03 -11.97 -2.92
N LYS A 131 -50.37 -12.57 -1.78
CA LYS A 131 -49.44 -12.81 -0.68
C LYS A 131 -48.25 -13.66 -1.15
N ASN A 132 -48.51 -14.79 -1.81
CA ASN A 132 -47.46 -15.68 -2.29
C ASN A 132 -46.54 -15.00 -3.31
N LYS A 133 -47.09 -14.17 -4.21
CA LYS A 133 -46.29 -13.35 -5.14
C LYS A 133 -45.40 -12.35 -4.40
N LEU A 134 -45.94 -11.68 -3.38
CA LEU A 134 -45.19 -10.72 -2.59
C LEU A 134 -44.05 -11.39 -1.80
N GLU A 135 -44.32 -12.58 -1.24
CA GLU A 135 -43.33 -13.39 -0.53
C GLU A 135 -42.19 -13.81 -1.47
N ALA A 136 -42.49 -14.31 -2.66
CA ALA A 136 -41.48 -14.64 -3.66
C ALA A 136 -40.65 -13.41 -4.10
N ASN A 137 -41.28 -12.24 -4.23
CA ASN A 137 -40.58 -10.99 -4.53
C ASN A 137 -39.66 -10.55 -3.39
N TYR A 138 -40.11 -10.72 -2.14
CA TYR A 138 -39.31 -10.43 -0.96
C TYR A 138 -38.09 -11.34 -0.86
N ASP A 139 -38.28 -12.65 -1.03
CA ASP A 139 -37.18 -13.63 -1.02
C ASP A 139 -36.14 -13.31 -2.10
N LYS A 140 -36.60 -12.95 -3.30
CA LYS A 140 -35.71 -12.52 -4.37
C LYS A 140 -34.94 -11.24 -4.01
N LEU A 141 -35.61 -10.25 -3.42
CA LEU A 141 -34.94 -9.01 -2.98
C LEU A 141 -33.87 -9.30 -1.92
N VAL A 142 -34.17 -10.19 -0.97
CA VAL A 142 -33.20 -10.62 0.05
C VAL A 142 -31.99 -11.28 -0.62
N GLN A 143 -32.21 -12.13 -1.63
CA GLN A 143 -31.12 -12.74 -2.39
C GLN A 143 -30.26 -11.68 -3.12
N ASP A 144 -30.89 -10.77 -3.86
CA ASP A 144 -30.20 -9.72 -4.62
C ASP A 144 -29.34 -8.82 -3.69
N VAL A 145 -29.83 -8.53 -2.48
CA VAL A 145 -29.09 -7.77 -1.47
C VAL A 145 -27.88 -8.55 -0.94
N HIS A 146 -28.01 -9.85 -0.71
CA HIS A 146 -26.87 -10.69 -0.32
C HIS A 146 -25.80 -10.75 -1.41
N GLU A 147 -26.20 -10.91 -2.67
CA GLU A 147 -25.28 -10.92 -3.82
C GLU A 147 -24.53 -9.59 -3.95
N LEU A 148 -25.23 -8.46 -3.78
CA LEU A 148 -24.61 -7.14 -3.78
C LEU A 148 -23.61 -6.96 -2.64
N MET A 149 -23.94 -7.45 -1.45
CA MET A 149 -23.05 -7.36 -0.29
C MET A 149 -21.76 -8.15 -0.50
N ASN A 150 -21.86 -9.39 -1.03
CA ASN A 150 -20.71 -10.22 -1.35
C ASN A 150 -19.80 -9.53 -2.39
N PHE A 151 -20.40 -8.97 -3.45
CA PHE A 151 -19.66 -8.23 -4.47
C PHE A 151 -18.94 -6.99 -3.92
N GLN A 152 -19.56 -6.30 -2.95
CA GLN A 152 -18.94 -5.17 -2.28
C GLN A 152 -17.78 -5.62 -1.38
N GLU A 153 -17.92 -6.74 -0.66
CA GLU A 153 -16.86 -7.31 0.17
C GLU A 153 -15.63 -7.69 -0.66
N ASP A 154 -15.82 -8.39 -1.79
CA ASP A 154 -14.75 -8.75 -2.72
C ASP A 154 -14.00 -7.50 -3.23
N LYS A 155 -14.73 -6.46 -3.63
CA LYS A 155 -14.12 -5.19 -4.07
C LYS A 155 -13.32 -4.49 -2.96
N VAL A 156 -13.79 -4.54 -1.71
CA VAL A 156 -13.06 -3.96 -0.57
C VAL A 156 -11.77 -4.73 -0.32
N VAL A 157 -11.81 -6.05 -0.46
CA VAL A 157 -10.63 -6.92 -0.36
C VAL A 157 -9.63 -6.57 -1.47
N ASP A 158 -10.07 -6.44 -2.73
CA ASP A 158 -9.21 -6.04 -3.85
C ASP A 158 -8.56 -4.66 -3.63
N PHE A 159 -9.33 -3.68 -3.15
CA PHE A 159 -8.81 -2.34 -2.85
C PHE A 159 -7.73 -2.37 -1.78
N ARG A 160 -7.91 -3.20 -0.74
CA ARG A 160 -6.92 -3.38 0.33
C ARG A 160 -5.63 -3.98 -0.20
N HIS A 161 -5.72 -5.01 -1.06
CA HIS A 161 -4.55 -5.61 -1.70
C HIS A 161 -3.81 -4.60 -2.58
N LEU A 162 -4.54 -3.83 -3.39
CA LEU A 162 -3.95 -2.79 -4.23
C LEU A 162 -3.27 -1.70 -3.40
N GLN A 163 -3.91 -1.25 -2.31
CA GLN A 163 -3.34 -0.28 -1.39
C GLN A 163 -2.05 -0.79 -0.76
N SER A 164 -2.04 -2.04 -0.29
CA SER A 164 -0.83 -2.69 0.25
C SER A 164 0.29 -2.78 -0.78
N ALA A 165 -0.03 -3.11 -2.04
CA ALA A 165 0.95 -3.18 -3.12
C ALA A 165 1.57 -1.80 -3.43
N ILE A 166 0.76 -0.74 -3.45
CA ILE A 166 1.23 0.63 -3.65
C ILE A 166 2.14 1.07 -2.50
N THR A 167 1.74 0.80 -1.24
CA THR A 167 2.55 1.14 -0.07
C THR A 167 3.91 0.43 -0.11
N TYR A 168 3.93 -0.87 -0.38
CA TYR A 168 5.18 -1.62 -0.53
C TYR A 168 6.08 -1.05 -1.63
N GLN A 169 5.52 -0.73 -2.81
CA GLN A 169 6.28 -0.10 -3.88
C GLN A 169 6.84 1.27 -3.48
N GLN A 170 6.08 2.08 -2.73
CA GLN A 170 6.57 3.37 -2.22
C GLN A 170 7.71 3.20 -1.24
N GLU A 171 7.65 2.21 -0.34
CA GLU A 171 8.71 1.89 0.62
C GLU A 171 9.99 1.46 -0.09
N VAL A 172 9.89 0.52 -1.05
CA VAL A 172 11.04 0.08 -1.85
C VAL A 172 11.65 1.24 -2.65
N ARG A 173 10.82 2.10 -3.25
CA ARG A 173 11.32 3.28 -3.97
C ARG A 173 12.00 4.27 -3.03
N LYS A 174 11.47 4.46 -1.83
CA LYS A 174 12.07 5.34 -0.82
C LYS A 174 13.44 4.82 -0.39
N GLU A 175 13.54 3.54 -0.06
CA GLU A 175 14.81 2.89 0.32
C GLU A 175 15.86 3.03 -0.80
N LEU A 176 15.48 2.76 -2.05
CA LEU A 176 16.37 2.95 -3.21
C LEU A 176 16.82 4.40 -3.37
N THR A 177 15.91 5.36 -3.16
CA THR A 177 16.22 6.79 -3.27
C THR A 177 17.18 7.23 -2.16
N ASP A 178 16.98 6.71 -0.94
CA ASP A 178 17.81 7.03 0.21
C ASP A 178 19.22 6.41 0.08
N ASP A 179 19.34 5.17 -0.41
CA ASP A 179 20.64 4.54 -0.75
C ASP A 179 21.37 5.34 -1.84
N MET A 180 20.66 5.74 -2.91
CA MET A 180 21.24 6.54 -3.98
C MET A 180 21.73 7.90 -3.47
N LYS A 181 20.95 8.58 -2.61
CA LYS A 181 21.37 9.83 -1.96
C LYS A 181 22.61 9.64 -1.10
N ALA A 182 22.68 8.57 -0.31
CA ALA A 182 23.85 8.27 0.51
C ALA A 182 25.10 8.03 -0.34
N LYS A 183 24.97 7.29 -1.46
CA LYS A 183 26.07 7.08 -2.43
C LYS A 183 26.52 8.39 -3.09
N MET A 184 25.57 9.25 -3.46
CA MET A 184 25.88 10.57 -4.03
C MET A 184 26.64 11.43 -3.02
N ALA A 185 26.16 11.54 -1.78
CA ALA A 185 26.82 12.31 -0.73
C ALA A 185 28.25 11.79 -0.46
N LYS A 186 28.46 10.47 -0.48
CA LYS A 186 29.80 9.88 -0.36
C LYS A 186 30.70 10.27 -1.52
N LYS A 187 30.22 10.17 -2.77
CA LYS A 187 30.99 10.58 -3.96
C LYS A 187 31.31 12.07 -3.96
N ASP A 188 30.39 12.91 -3.51
CA ASP A 188 30.63 14.35 -3.40
C ASP A 188 31.73 14.65 -2.39
N ALA A 189 31.73 13.97 -1.23
CA ALA A 189 32.79 14.08 -0.24
C ALA A 189 34.16 13.60 -0.76
N GLU A 190 34.20 12.46 -1.46
CA GLU A 190 35.42 11.96 -2.11
C GLU A 190 35.95 12.93 -3.18
N THR A 191 35.06 13.52 -3.96
CA THR A 191 35.39 14.52 -4.98
C THR A 191 35.99 15.77 -4.35
N GLN A 192 35.37 16.30 -3.29
CA GLN A 192 35.92 17.45 -2.54
C GLN A 192 37.31 17.15 -1.97
N GLN A 193 37.53 15.97 -1.39
CA GLN A 193 38.86 15.58 -0.92
C GLN A 193 39.88 15.51 -2.05
N LEU A 194 39.49 14.99 -3.22
CA LEU A 194 40.37 14.93 -4.38
C LEU A 194 40.73 16.33 -4.88
N THR A 195 39.75 17.25 -4.92
CA THR A 195 39.99 18.66 -5.27
C THR A 195 40.98 19.32 -4.31
N GLN A 196 40.81 19.13 -2.99
CA GLN A 196 41.75 19.65 -1.99
C GLN A 196 43.16 19.09 -2.19
N LYS A 197 43.30 17.77 -2.43
CA LYS A 197 44.59 17.14 -2.72
C LYS A 197 45.24 17.71 -3.98
N TYR A 198 44.44 17.93 -5.03
CA TYR A 198 44.92 18.52 -6.29
C TYR A 198 45.45 19.94 -6.07
N GLU A 199 44.75 20.76 -5.28
CA GLU A 199 45.16 22.13 -4.98
C GLU A 199 46.46 22.19 -4.18
N VAL A 200 46.63 21.30 -3.19
CA VAL A 200 47.89 21.15 -2.45
C VAL A 200 49.04 20.76 -3.40
N LEU A 201 48.82 19.81 -4.30
CA LEU A 201 49.83 19.39 -5.29
C LEU A 201 50.24 20.54 -6.21
N LEU A 202 49.28 21.35 -6.65
CA LEU A 202 49.51 22.50 -7.53
C LEU A 202 50.35 23.58 -6.82
N ASN A 203 50.05 23.84 -5.54
CA ASN A 203 50.82 24.75 -4.70
C ASN A 203 52.25 24.25 -4.45
N LEU A 204 52.41 22.94 -4.16
CA LEU A 204 53.73 22.33 -4.00
C LEU A 204 54.56 22.44 -5.28
N THR A 205 53.96 22.17 -6.44
CA THR A 205 54.61 22.29 -7.75
C THR A 205 55.06 23.72 -8.02
N ARG A 206 54.22 24.72 -7.70
CA ARG A 206 54.57 26.14 -7.79
C ARG A 206 55.74 26.50 -6.86
N ALA A 207 55.70 26.06 -5.61
CA ALA A 207 56.77 26.28 -4.64
C ALA A 207 58.09 25.63 -5.07
N GLN A 208 58.06 24.40 -5.58
CA GLN A 208 59.23 23.72 -6.15
C GLN A 208 59.82 24.52 -7.31
N ALA A 209 58.99 25.04 -8.23
CA ALA A 209 59.47 25.88 -9.34
C ALA A 209 60.17 27.15 -8.82
N THR A 210 59.61 27.81 -7.80
CA THR A 210 60.22 28.97 -7.14
C THR A 210 61.56 28.63 -6.49
N VAL A 211 61.66 27.52 -5.76
CA VAL A 211 62.92 27.06 -5.16
C VAL A 211 63.98 26.79 -6.22
N ILE A 212 63.64 26.09 -7.29
CA ILE A 212 64.55 25.82 -8.41
C ILE A 212 65.03 27.13 -9.05
N GLN A 213 64.14 28.09 -9.27
CA GLN A 213 64.49 29.40 -9.82
C GLN A 213 65.45 30.16 -8.90
N ASN A 214 65.18 30.18 -7.60
CA ASN A 214 66.04 30.83 -6.60
C ASN A 214 67.43 30.20 -6.53
N LEU A 215 67.52 28.86 -6.54
CA LEU A 215 68.79 28.14 -6.56
C LEU A 215 69.60 28.46 -7.83
N LYS A 216 68.95 28.50 -9.00
CA LYS A 216 69.60 28.90 -10.27
C LYS A 216 70.13 30.34 -10.20
N LEU A 217 69.33 31.27 -9.68
CA LEU A 217 69.73 32.67 -9.54
C LEU A 217 70.91 32.82 -8.56
N ASN A 218 70.87 32.13 -7.42
CA ASN A 218 71.95 32.17 -6.44
C ASN A 218 73.26 31.63 -7.03
N LYS A 219 73.20 30.49 -7.73
CA LYS A 219 74.36 29.93 -8.43
C LYS A 219 74.95 30.90 -9.48
N MET A 220 74.11 31.64 -10.20
CA MET A 220 74.59 32.69 -11.11
C MET A 220 75.29 33.83 -10.37
N LYS A 221 74.73 34.30 -9.24
CA LYS A 221 75.34 35.34 -8.41
C LYS A 221 76.68 34.88 -7.83
N GLU A 222 76.76 33.67 -7.27
CA GLU A 222 78.00 33.08 -6.77
C GLU A 222 79.05 32.97 -7.87
N LYS A 223 78.65 32.50 -9.07
CA LYS A 223 79.55 32.44 -10.23
C LYS A 223 80.05 33.82 -10.64
N GLN A 224 79.20 34.84 -10.60
CA GLN A 224 79.58 36.23 -10.88
C GLN A 224 80.62 36.72 -9.86
N VAL A 225 80.37 36.55 -8.56
CA VAL A 225 81.30 36.94 -7.48
C VAL A 225 82.65 36.22 -7.62
N LEU A 226 82.64 34.92 -7.94
CA LEU A 226 83.87 34.16 -8.19
C LEU A 226 84.64 34.67 -9.41
N THR A 227 83.92 35.04 -10.48
CA THR A 227 84.53 35.61 -11.70
C THR A 227 85.18 36.96 -11.39
N GLU A 228 84.49 37.83 -10.64
CA GLU A 228 85.02 39.12 -10.18
C GLU A 228 86.26 38.93 -9.27
N ALA A 229 86.22 37.98 -8.34
CA ALA A 229 87.35 37.65 -7.49
C ALA A 229 88.56 37.13 -8.30
N SER A 230 88.32 36.30 -9.32
CA SER A 230 89.36 35.80 -10.23
C SER A 230 90.02 36.94 -11.01
N MET A 231 89.23 37.85 -11.58
CA MET A 231 89.75 38.99 -12.33
C MET A 231 90.58 39.94 -11.43
N ASN A 232 90.15 40.15 -10.18
CA ASN A 232 90.92 40.90 -9.20
C ASN A 232 92.25 40.22 -8.83
N LEU A 233 92.26 38.89 -8.68
CA LEU A 233 93.49 38.14 -8.42
C LEU A 233 94.45 38.21 -9.61
N GLU A 234 93.95 38.11 -10.84
CA GLU A 234 94.77 38.31 -12.05
C GLU A 234 95.39 39.71 -12.10
N LEU A 235 94.62 40.75 -11.77
CA LEU A 235 95.12 42.12 -11.69
C LEU A 235 96.24 42.25 -10.65
N LYS A 236 96.02 41.76 -9.42
CA LYS A 236 97.05 41.78 -8.37
C LYS A 236 98.29 40.97 -8.75
N ASN A 237 98.12 39.83 -9.42
CA ASN A 237 99.24 39.04 -9.92
C ASN A 237 100.03 39.80 -10.98
N ALA A 238 99.38 40.55 -11.87
CA ALA A 238 100.05 41.41 -12.84
C ALA A 238 100.83 42.54 -12.15
N GLU A 239 100.25 43.18 -11.12
CA GLU A 239 100.94 44.18 -10.30
C GLU A 239 102.17 43.63 -9.57
N LEU A 240 102.04 42.43 -8.98
CA LEU A 240 103.14 41.71 -8.34
C LEU A 240 104.25 41.36 -9.33
N THR A 241 103.88 40.87 -10.52
CA THR A 241 104.83 40.57 -11.60
C THR A 241 105.62 41.83 -11.99
N LYS A 242 104.93 42.97 -12.12
CA LYS A 242 105.57 44.26 -12.40
C LYS A 242 106.51 44.72 -11.27
N CYS A 243 106.14 44.52 -10.00
CA CYS A 243 107.02 44.79 -8.86
C CYS A 243 108.25 43.85 -8.87
N GLN A 244 108.04 42.57 -9.17
CA GLN A 244 109.11 41.57 -9.27
C GLN A 244 110.11 41.97 -10.36
N GLU A 245 109.63 42.33 -11.55
CA GLU A 245 110.44 42.83 -12.68
C GLU A 245 111.28 44.05 -12.25
N LYS A 246 110.64 45.02 -11.58
CA LYS A 246 111.33 46.21 -11.07
C LYS A 246 112.42 45.85 -10.06
N LEU A 247 112.14 44.94 -9.13
CA LEU A 247 113.12 44.49 -8.13
C LEU A 247 114.29 43.73 -8.79
N THR A 248 114.05 42.95 -9.84
CA THR A 248 115.11 42.32 -10.63
C THR A 248 115.95 43.34 -11.41
N GLN A 249 115.34 44.41 -11.92
CA GLN A 249 116.03 45.51 -12.57
C GLN A 249 116.96 46.22 -11.57
N GLU A 250 116.45 46.61 -10.40
CA GLU A 250 117.21 47.25 -9.32
C GLU A 250 118.36 46.34 -8.85
N LYS A 251 118.12 45.02 -8.74
CA LYS A 251 119.16 44.03 -8.40
C LYS A 251 120.27 43.95 -9.46
N LEU A 252 119.93 44.05 -10.74
CA LEU A 252 120.93 44.10 -11.83
C LEU A 252 121.74 45.39 -11.79
N GLU A 253 121.10 46.51 -11.51
CA GLU A 253 121.73 47.82 -11.37
C GLU A 253 122.74 47.86 -10.21
N LEU A 254 122.35 47.31 -9.05
CA LEU A 254 123.26 47.14 -7.91
C LEU A 254 124.44 46.23 -8.24
N LYS A 255 124.23 45.15 -9.00
CA LYS A 255 125.34 44.29 -9.46
C LYS A 255 126.32 45.04 -10.37
N LEU A 256 125.83 45.90 -11.25
CA LEU A 256 126.66 46.78 -12.09
C LEU A 256 127.47 47.74 -11.23
N GLN A 257 126.84 48.43 -10.27
CA GLN A 257 127.54 49.33 -9.35
C GLN A 257 128.63 48.60 -8.53
N VAL A 258 128.35 47.38 -8.06
CA VAL A 258 129.35 46.55 -7.36
C VAL A 258 130.50 46.17 -8.30
N ALA A 259 130.23 45.85 -9.57
CA ALA A 259 131.26 45.54 -10.56
C ALA A 259 132.16 46.75 -10.86
N ASP A 260 131.59 47.96 -10.95
CA ASP A 260 132.33 49.21 -11.14
C ASP A 260 133.22 49.51 -9.94
N LEU A 261 132.73 49.31 -8.71
CA LEU A 261 133.53 49.44 -7.49
C LEU A 261 134.71 48.44 -7.47
N LEU A 262 134.48 47.18 -7.86
CA LEU A 262 135.55 46.18 -7.96
C LEU A 262 136.61 46.57 -9.00
N LYS A 263 136.19 47.17 -10.12
CA LYS A 263 137.11 47.68 -11.15
C LYS A 263 137.92 48.88 -10.66
N GLY A 264 137.28 49.80 -9.93
CA GLY A 264 137.96 50.92 -9.26
C GLY A 264 138.98 50.42 -8.23
N ASN A 265 138.62 49.40 -7.44
CA ASN A 265 139.53 48.80 -6.47
C ASN A 265 140.74 48.14 -7.12
N LYS A 266 140.56 47.49 -8.28
CA LYS A 266 141.65 46.89 -9.07
C LYS A 266 142.64 47.95 -9.58
N LYS A 267 142.12 49.08 -10.07
CA LYS A 267 142.94 50.22 -10.51
C LYS A 267 143.73 50.84 -9.35
N HIS A 268 143.09 50.99 -8.19
CA HIS A 268 143.76 51.47 -6.98
C HIS A 268 144.91 50.54 -6.53
N ILE A 269 144.76 49.22 -6.69
CA ILE A 269 145.84 48.25 -6.42
C ILE A 269 147.00 48.43 -7.42
N GLU A 270 146.72 48.64 -8.71
CA GLU A 270 147.76 48.90 -9.73
C GLU A 270 148.51 50.21 -9.48
N GLU A 271 147.80 51.29 -9.12
CA GLU A 271 148.39 52.58 -8.74
C GLU A 271 149.27 52.46 -7.49
N LYS A 272 148.83 51.68 -6.50
CA LYS A 272 149.64 51.36 -5.30
C LYS A 272 150.94 50.63 -5.66
N TRP A 273 150.87 49.66 -6.58
CA TRP A 273 152.04 48.90 -7.03
C TRP A 273 153.05 49.78 -7.77
N GLN A 274 152.60 50.74 -8.58
CA GLN A 274 153.48 51.72 -9.22
C GLN A 274 154.20 52.63 -8.23
N LEU A 275 153.50 53.08 -7.18
CA LEU A 275 154.10 53.91 -6.13
C LEU A 275 155.17 53.16 -5.33
N GLU A 276 154.95 51.88 -5.03
CA GLU A 276 155.95 51.01 -4.40
C GLU A 276 157.20 50.84 -5.28
N PHE A 277 157.03 50.65 -6.59
CA PHE A 277 158.15 50.56 -7.53
C PHE A 277 158.98 51.86 -7.63
N GLN A 278 158.33 53.03 -7.60
CA GLN A 278 159.05 54.31 -7.60
C GLN A 278 159.85 54.54 -6.31
N ASN A 279 159.32 54.08 -5.17
CA ASN A 279 159.97 54.21 -3.87
C ASN A 279 161.27 53.39 -3.79
N GLU A 280 161.27 52.19 -4.36
CA GLU A 280 162.44 51.32 -4.37
C GLU A 280 163.58 51.88 -5.25
N LYS A 281 163.24 52.51 -6.37
CA LYS A 281 164.19 53.20 -7.26
C LYS A 281 164.84 54.44 -6.61
N LEU A 282 164.14 55.07 -5.65
CA LEU A 282 164.63 56.20 -4.84
C LEU A 282 165.61 55.75 -3.75
N LYS A 283 165.35 54.59 -3.11
CA LYS A 283 166.30 53.98 -2.15
C LYS A 283 167.64 53.61 -2.80
N GLU A 284 167.60 53.18 -4.06
CA GLU A 284 168.80 52.78 -4.79
C GLU A 284 169.69 53.98 -5.15
N LYS A 285 169.09 55.13 -5.47
CA LYS A 285 169.81 56.41 -5.63
C LYS A 285 170.46 56.90 -4.33
N PHE A 286 169.81 56.68 -3.18
CA PHE A 286 170.38 57.03 -1.87
C PHE A 286 171.64 56.21 -1.54
N ARG A 287 171.68 54.90 -1.89
CA ARG A 287 172.88 54.05 -1.68
C ARG A 287 174.08 54.49 -2.52
N GLY A 288 173.85 54.95 -3.75
CA GLY A 288 174.93 55.41 -4.63
C GLY A 288 175.64 56.68 -4.13
N ILE A 289 174.91 57.59 -3.48
CA ILE A 289 175.45 58.83 -2.92
C ILE A 289 176.29 58.57 -1.65
N GLN A 290 176.02 57.45 -0.96
CA GLN A 290 176.64 57.11 0.32
C GLN A 290 177.99 56.35 0.18
N ALA A 291 178.38 55.91 -1.02
CA ALA A 291 179.50 54.97 -1.20
C ALA A 291 180.83 55.59 -1.69
N ILE A 292 180.94 56.90 -1.96
CA ILE A 292 182.23 57.52 -2.39
C ILE A 292 182.65 58.71 -1.51
N LEU A 293 181.82 59.14 -0.57
CA LEU A 293 182.21 60.12 0.47
C LEU A 293 183.11 59.52 1.58
N GLU A 294 183.56 58.27 1.45
CA GLU A 294 184.48 57.61 2.39
C GLU A 294 185.77 57.13 1.69
N LYS A 295 186.78 58.04 1.68
CA LYS A 295 188.23 57.88 1.40
C LYS A 295 188.74 57.88 -0.04
#